data_AF-A0A8I1P261-F1
#
_entry.id   AF-A0A8I1P261-F1
#
_cell.length_a   1.000
_cell.length_b   1.000
_cell.length_c   1.000
_cell.angle_alpha   90.00
_cell.angle_beta   90.00
_cell.angle_gamma   90.00
#
_symmetry.space_group_name_H-M   'P 1'
#
loop_
_entity.id
_entity.type
_entity.pdbx_description
1 polymer ?
#
loop_
_entity_poly.entity_id
_entity_poly.type
_entity_poly.pdbx_seq_one_letter_code
_entity_poly.pdbx_strand_id
1 'polypeptide(L)'
;MIRDNPASTTGLAIMERYEAAMAYLYPIVQRFPRRHGKLRDALLDTMIAEVGLIYHAAKSRQASRLHAADANLATLRFWLRFAADPSLKILSPAQHRAALRLLAEVGAMLGVWIASTKGNG
;
A
#
# COMPACT_ATOMS: atom_id res chain seq x y z
N MET A 1 0.95 -22.61 -26.72
CA MET A 1 1.02 -22.58 -25.25
C MET A 1 1.36 -21.16 -24.83
N ILE A 2 0.36 -20.33 -24.57
CA ILE A 2 0.56 -18.96 -24.07
C ILE A 2 1.09 -19.12 -22.65
N ARG A 3 2.35 -18.74 -22.41
CA ARG A 3 2.91 -18.74 -21.06
C ARG A 3 2.23 -17.61 -20.29
N ASP A 4 1.49 -17.96 -19.24
CA ASP A 4 1.00 -16.96 -18.29
C ASP A 4 2.18 -16.16 -17.75
N ASN A 5 2.03 -14.85 -17.75
CA ASN A 5 3.10 -13.91 -17.42
C ASN A 5 3.41 -13.98 -15.90
N PRO A 6 4.61 -14.37 -15.47
CA PRO A 6 4.95 -14.45 -14.04
C PRO A 6 4.84 -13.09 -13.34
N ALA A 7 5.06 -11.97 -14.06
CA ALA A 7 4.87 -10.62 -13.52
C ALA A 7 3.38 -10.29 -13.23
N SER A 8 2.45 -10.93 -13.94
CA SER A 8 1.02 -10.87 -13.59
C SER A 8 0.77 -11.64 -12.29
N THR A 9 1.35 -12.84 -12.13
CA THR A 9 1.20 -13.64 -10.91
C THR A 9 1.77 -12.93 -9.67
N THR A 10 2.96 -12.33 -9.76
CA THR A 10 3.55 -11.54 -8.66
C THR A 10 2.69 -10.33 -8.32
N GLY A 11 2.23 -9.58 -9.33
CA GLY A 11 1.36 -8.42 -9.13
C GLY A 11 0.03 -8.78 -8.44
N LEU A 12 -0.59 -9.89 -8.85
CA LEU A 12 -1.81 -10.41 -8.22
C LEU A 12 -1.57 -10.82 -6.76
N ALA A 13 -0.47 -11.51 -6.46
CA ALA A 13 -0.13 -11.89 -5.09
C ALA A 13 0.11 -10.65 -4.19
N ILE A 14 0.76 -9.60 -4.71
CA ILE A 14 0.93 -8.33 -4.00
C ILE A 14 -0.42 -7.67 -3.75
N MET A 15 -1.30 -7.68 -4.75
CA MET A 15 -2.64 -7.11 -4.65
C MET A 15 -3.46 -7.82 -3.58
N GLU A 16 -3.44 -9.15 -3.52
CA GLU A 16 -4.14 -9.93 -2.48
C GLU A 16 -3.67 -9.56 -1.06
N ARG A 17 -2.35 -9.37 -0.86
CA ARG A 17 -1.82 -8.89 0.42
C ARG A 17 -2.21 -7.45 0.71
N TYR A 18 -2.30 -6.61 -0.31
CA TYR A 18 -2.77 -5.25 -0.17
C TYR A 18 -4.27 -5.18 0.16
N GLU A 19 -5.10 -6.07 -0.39
CA GLU A 19 -6.52 -6.20 -0.05
C GLU A 19 -6.71 -6.54 1.43
N ALA A 20 -5.89 -7.43 1.99
CA ALA A 20 -5.91 -7.71 3.42
C ALA A 20 -5.56 -6.47 4.26
N ALA A 21 -4.57 -5.67 3.82
CA ALA A 21 -4.23 -4.40 4.46
C ALA A 21 -5.39 -3.39 4.39
N MET A 22 -6.05 -3.28 3.23
CA MET A 22 -7.22 -2.43 3.03
C MET A 22 -8.40 -2.86 3.89
N ALA A 23 -8.72 -4.16 3.93
CA ALA A 23 -9.82 -4.69 4.73
C ALA A 23 -9.66 -4.36 6.22
N TYR A 24 -8.42 -4.34 6.71
CA TYR A 24 -8.10 -3.90 8.08
C TYR A 24 -8.21 -2.38 8.25
N LEU A 25 -7.59 -1.60 7.36
CA LEU A 25 -7.44 -0.15 7.52
C LEU A 25 -8.71 0.64 7.19
N TYR A 26 -9.45 0.24 6.16
CA TYR A 26 -10.57 1.00 5.63
C TYR A 26 -11.64 1.32 6.69
N PRO A 27 -12.17 0.35 7.49
CA PRO A 27 -13.13 0.66 8.54
C PRO A 27 -12.54 1.51 9.69
N ILE A 28 -11.23 1.43 9.94
CA ILE A 28 -10.55 2.24 10.95
C ILE A 28 -10.48 3.70 10.48
N VAL A 29 -10.02 3.93 9.25
CA VAL A 29 -9.89 5.27 8.66
C VAL A 29 -11.26 5.93 8.51
N GLN A 30 -12.27 5.22 8.04
CA GLN A 30 -13.64 5.74 7.91
C GLN A 30 -14.22 6.30 9.23
N ARG A 31 -13.79 5.75 10.37
CA ARG A 31 -14.24 6.19 11.71
C ARG A 31 -13.47 7.40 12.26
N PHE A 32 -12.53 7.96 11.50
CA PHE A 32 -11.78 9.13 11.95
C PHE A 32 -12.73 10.29 12.26
N PRO A 33 -12.53 11.01 13.39
CA PRO A 33 -13.39 12.13 13.77
C PRO A 33 -13.45 13.21 12.68
N ARG A 34 -14.61 13.84 12.48
CA ARG A 34 -14.83 14.85 11.42
C ARG A 34 -13.83 16.01 11.44
N ARG A 35 -13.33 16.40 12.62
CA ARG A 35 -12.28 17.43 12.78
C ARG A 35 -10.97 17.09 12.06
N HIS A 36 -10.74 15.81 11.76
CA HIS A 36 -9.61 15.30 10.98
C HIS A 36 -10.02 14.85 9.58
N GLY A 37 -11.14 15.37 9.04
CA GLY A 37 -11.69 14.96 7.74
C GLY A 37 -10.69 15.01 6.59
N LYS A 38 -9.87 16.06 6.51
CA LYS A 38 -8.82 16.17 5.47
C LYS A 38 -7.77 15.05 5.55
N LEU A 39 -7.39 14.64 6.77
CA LEU A 39 -6.46 13.53 6.97
C LEU A 39 -7.10 12.20 6.59
N ARG A 40 -8.37 11.99 7.00
CA ARG A 40 -9.15 10.82 6.62
C ARG A 40 -9.21 10.68 5.10
N ASP A 41 -9.61 11.75 4.42
CA ASP A 41 -9.80 11.74 2.97
C ASP A 41 -8.46 11.49 2.26
N ALA A 42 -7.37 12.16 2.69
CA ALA A 42 -6.03 11.90 2.16
C ALA A 42 -5.57 10.44 2.35
N LEU A 43 -5.85 9.82 3.49
CA LEU A 43 -5.56 8.41 3.74
C LEU A 43 -6.38 7.50 2.81
N LEU A 44 -7.68 7.74 2.69
CA LEU A 44 -8.56 6.95 1.81
C LEU A 44 -8.13 7.07 0.35
N ASP A 45 -7.82 8.28 -0.11
CA ASP A 45 -7.35 8.54 -1.47
C ASP A 45 -6.02 7.82 -1.73
N THR A 46 -5.07 7.90 -0.78
CA THR A 46 -3.78 7.20 -0.87
C THR A 46 -3.99 5.68 -0.94
N MET A 47 -4.93 5.14 -0.15
CA MET A 47 -5.26 3.71 -0.13
C MET A 47 -5.87 3.25 -1.46
N ILE A 48 -6.83 4.01 -1.99
CA ILE A 48 -7.50 3.69 -3.26
C ILE A 48 -6.51 3.81 -4.44
N ALA A 49 -5.64 4.83 -4.43
CA ALA A 49 -4.65 5.05 -5.47
C ALA A 49 -3.66 3.87 -5.60
N GLU A 50 -3.26 3.26 -4.48
CA GLU A 50 -2.33 2.13 -4.46
C GLU A 50 -2.82 0.95 -5.31
N VAL A 51 -4.13 0.66 -5.28
CA VAL A 51 -4.75 -0.39 -6.09
C VAL A 51 -4.44 -0.17 -7.57
N GLY A 52 -4.67 1.06 -8.06
CA GLY A 52 -4.36 1.43 -9.44
C GLY A 52 -2.87 1.30 -9.75
N LEU A 53 -2.01 1.74 -8.84
CA LEU A 53 -0.55 1.69 -9.02
C LEU A 53 -0.03 0.25 -9.12
N ILE A 54 -0.50 -0.66 -8.27
CA ILE A 54 -0.14 -2.08 -8.32
C ILE A 54 -0.61 -2.71 -9.65
N TYR A 55 -1.85 -2.48 -10.07
CA TYR A 55 -2.34 -3.01 -11.35
C TYR A 55 -1.58 -2.44 -12.56
N HIS A 56 -1.29 -1.14 -12.54
CA HIS A 56 -0.49 -0.52 -13.59
C HIS A 56 0.93 -1.09 -13.62
N ALA A 57 1.55 -1.35 -12.48
CA ALA A 57 2.85 -2.00 -12.41
C ALA A 57 2.80 -3.47 -12.88
N ALA A 58 1.73 -4.22 -12.58
CA ALA A 58 1.55 -5.60 -13.03
C ALA A 58 1.36 -5.72 -14.55
N LYS A 59 0.68 -4.75 -15.15
CA LYS A 59 0.44 -4.71 -16.60
C LYS A 59 1.57 -4.04 -17.37
N SER A 60 2.33 -3.15 -16.72
CA SER A 60 3.41 -2.39 -17.36
C SER A 60 4.76 -3.06 -17.12
N ARG A 61 5.55 -3.24 -18.17
CA ARG A 61 6.94 -3.72 -18.05
C ARG A 61 7.91 -2.60 -17.60
N GLN A 62 7.40 -1.54 -16.99
CA GLN A 62 8.17 -0.34 -16.65
C GLN A 62 8.47 -0.29 -15.14
N ALA A 63 9.76 -0.30 -14.80
CA ALA A 63 10.22 -0.19 -13.40
C ALA A 63 9.74 1.10 -12.71
N SER A 64 9.52 2.19 -13.46
CA SER A 64 8.99 3.44 -12.92
C SER A 64 7.60 3.28 -12.27
N ARG A 65 6.78 2.34 -12.75
CA ARG A 65 5.45 2.06 -12.17
C ARG A 65 5.55 1.33 -10.84
N LEU A 66 6.52 0.42 -10.70
CA LEU A 66 6.81 -0.22 -9.42
C LEU A 66 7.30 0.79 -8.38
N HIS A 67 8.17 1.72 -8.80
CA HIS A 67 8.63 2.80 -7.93
C HIS A 67 7.50 3.74 -7.52
N ALA A 68 6.52 3.98 -8.39
CA ALA A 68 5.34 4.78 -8.03
C ALA A 68 4.49 4.09 -6.94
N ALA A 69 4.27 2.78 -7.04
CA ALA A 69 3.59 2.00 -6.00
C ALA A 69 4.35 2.05 -4.66
N ASP A 70 5.67 1.81 -4.70
CA ASP A 70 6.51 1.87 -3.50
C ASP A 70 6.49 3.25 -2.82
N ALA A 71 6.52 4.33 -3.62
CA ALA A 71 6.42 5.71 -3.11
C ALA A 71 5.05 5.99 -2.46
N ASN A 72 3.96 5.47 -3.03
CA ASN A 72 2.63 5.64 -2.47
C ASN A 72 2.44 4.82 -1.17
N LEU A 73 3.01 3.61 -1.06
CA LEU A 73 3.09 2.89 0.22
C LEU A 73 3.90 3.64 1.28
N ALA A 74 5.02 4.26 0.92
CA ALA A 74 5.77 5.10 1.85
C ALA A 74 4.93 6.29 2.36
N THR A 75 4.16 6.90 1.46
CA THR A 75 3.19 7.96 1.79
C THR A 75 2.10 7.47 2.73
N LEU A 76 1.54 6.28 2.50
CA LEU A 76 0.56 5.67 3.39
C LEU A 76 1.14 5.42 4.79
N ARG A 77 2.36 4.90 4.89
CA ARG A 77 3.05 4.69 6.19
C ARG A 77 3.28 6.02 6.92
N PHE A 78 3.63 7.08 6.20
CA PHE A 78 3.76 8.43 6.78
C PHE A 78 2.44 8.89 7.41
N TRP A 79 1.33 8.79 6.68
CA TRP A 79 0.04 9.21 7.18
C TRP A 79 -0.44 8.40 8.39
N LEU A 80 -0.19 7.09 8.41
CA LEU A 80 -0.50 6.25 9.56
C LEU A 80 0.32 6.63 10.80
N ARG A 81 1.61 6.94 10.61
CA ARG A 81 2.47 7.43 11.70
C ARG A 81 1.97 8.76 12.24
N PHE A 82 1.57 9.68 11.35
CA PHE A 82 0.96 10.95 11.76
C PHE A 82 -0.34 10.73 12.53
N ALA A 83 -1.24 9.87 12.04
CA ALA A 83 -2.51 9.56 12.71
C ALA A 83 -2.34 8.87 14.08
N ALA A 84 -1.22 8.16 14.27
CA ALA A 84 -0.85 7.49 15.52
C ALA A 84 -0.17 8.42 16.54
N ASP A 85 0.04 9.70 16.21
CA ASP A 85 0.61 10.65 17.15
C ASP A 85 -0.24 10.72 18.43
N PRO A 86 0.35 10.56 19.62
CA PRO A 86 -0.38 10.58 20.90
C PRO A 86 -1.20 11.86 21.14
N SER A 87 -0.81 12.97 20.52
CA SER A 87 -1.54 14.24 20.61
C SER A 87 -2.86 14.23 19.82
N LEU A 88 -2.93 13.45 18.73
CA LEU A 88 -4.12 13.40 17.86
C LEU A 88 -5.17 12.41 18.36
N LYS A 89 -4.74 11.33 19.03
CA LYS A 89 -5.62 10.27 19.60
C LYS A 89 -6.59 9.67 18.56
N ILE A 90 -6.17 9.53 17.31
CA ILE A 90 -7.01 9.04 16.20
C ILE A 90 -6.81 7.54 15.99
N LEU A 91 -5.56 7.10 15.93
CA LEU A 91 -5.16 5.72 15.70
C LEU A 91 -4.45 5.18 16.94
N SER A 92 -4.92 4.05 17.49
CA SER A 92 -4.26 3.47 18.66
C SER A 92 -2.89 2.87 18.29
N PRO A 93 -1.93 2.79 19.25
CA PRO A 93 -0.63 2.16 18.98
C PRO A 93 -0.73 0.71 18.50
N ALA A 94 -1.73 -0.04 18.98
CA ALA A 94 -1.98 -1.42 18.55
C ALA A 94 -2.46 -1.47 17.09
N GLN A 95 -3.39 -0.60 16.72
CA GLN A 95 -3.88 -0.49 15.34
C GLN A 95 -2.77 -0.05 14.38
N HIS A 96 -1.95 0.92 14.80
CA HIS A 96 -0.81 1.38 14.03
C HIS A 96 0.19 0.24 13.77
N ARG A 97 0.57 -0.54 14.80
CA ARG A 97 1.47 -1.69 14.63
C ARG A 97 0.89 -2.76 13.71
N ALA A 98 -0.39 -3.09 13.86
CA ALA A 98 -1.06 -4.09 13.02
C ALA A 98 -1.08 -3.64 11.55
N ALA A 99 -1.44 -2.38 11.29
CA ALA A 99 -1.42 -1.81 9.95
C ALA A 99 -0.01 -1.82 9.33
N LEU A 100 1.02 -1.41 10.08
CA LEU A 100 2.39 -1.40 9.58
C LEU A 100 2.91 -2.80 9.24
N ARG A 101 2.49 -3.85 9.97
CA ARG A 101 2.87 -5.24 9.64
C ARG A 101 2.32 -5.67 8.29
N LEU A 102 1.04 -5.40 8.03
CA LEU A 102 0.39 -5.72 6.75
C LEU A 102 1.07 -4.95 5.60
N LEU A 103 1.32 -3.65 5.77
CA LEU A 103 2.00 -2.84 4.75
C LEU A 103 3.48 -3.18 4.56
N ALA A 104 4.15 -3.73 5.59
CA ALA A 104 5.53 -4.18 5.48
C ALA A 104 5.64 -5.44 4.62
N GLU A 105 4.67 -6.36 4.71
CA GLU A 105 4.60 -7.55 3.85
C GLU A 105 4.44 -7.14 2.38
N VAL A 106 3.49 -6.24 2.08
CA VAL A 106 3.30 -5.70 0.72
C VAL A 106 4.57 -5.01 0.21
N GLY A 107 5.20 -4.18 1.05
CA GLY A 107 6.45 -3.48 0.70
C GLY A 107 7.61 -4.43 0.43
N ALA A 108 7.75 -5.51 1.21
CA ALA A 108 8.79 -6.51 0.99
C ALA A 108 8.62 -7.21 -0.36
N MET A 109 7.38 -7.57 -0.72
CA MET A 109 7.08 -8.20 -2.01
C MET A 109 7.36 -7.24 -3.19
N LEU A 110 6.98 -5.96 -3.06
CA LEU A 110 7.32 -4.93 -4.05
C LEU A 110 8.83 -4.73 -4.17
N GLY A 111 9.56 -4.70 -3.05
CA GLY A 111 11.03 -4.58 -3.04
C GLY A 111 11.73 -5.71 -3.79
N VAL A 112 11.29 -6.95 -3.57
CA VAL A 112 11.79 -8.13 -4.31
C VAL A 112 11.51 -8.00 -5.81
N TRP A 113 10.33 -7.50 -6.19
CA TRP A 113 9.96 -7.31 -7.59
C TRP A 113 10.74 -6.17 -8.27
N ILE A 114 10.98 -5.07 -7.56
CA ILE A 114 11.87 -3.99 -8.02
C ILE A 114 13.29 -4.51 -8.22
N ALA A 115 13.81 -5.33 -7.30
CA ALA A 115 15.14 -5.92 -7.44
C ALA A 115 15.23 -6.87 -8.65
N SER A 116 14.21 -7.70 -8.87
CA SER A 116 14.20 -8.65 -10.00
C SER A 116 14.07 -7.98 -11.36
N THR A 117 13.39 -6.83 -11.44
CA THR A 117 13.31 -6.04 -12.69
C THR A 117 14.62 -5.36 -13.06
N LYS A 118 15.46 -4.99 -12.08
CA LYS A 118 16.79 -4.41 -12.34
C LYS A 118 17.81 -5.44 -12.85
N GLY A 119 17.68 -6.71 -12.47
CA GLY A 119 18.59 -7.78 -12.89
C GLY A 119 18.36 -8.30 -14.31
N ASN A 120 17.25 -7.93 -14.95
CA ASN A 120 16.86 -8.37 -16.29
C ASN A 120 17.04 -7.28 -17.37
N GLY A 121 17.78 -6.21 -17.05
CA GLY A 121 18.09 -5.09 -17.96
C GLY A 121 19.50 -5.19 -18.53
#